data_AF-A0A7L4H6S1-F1
#
_entry.id   AF-A0A7L4H6S1-F1
#
_cell.length_a   1.000
_cell.length_b   1.000
_cell.length_c   1.000
_cell.angle_alpha   90.00
_cell.angle_beta   90.00
_cell.angle_gamma   90.00
#
_symmetry.space_group_name_H-M   'P 1'
#
loop_
_entity.id
_entity.type
_entity.pdbx_description
1 polymer ?
#
loop_
_entity_poly.entity_id
_entity_poly.type
_entity_poly.pdbx_seq_one_letter_code
_entity_poly.pdbx_strand_id
1 'polypeptide(L)'
;MPPNLTGYYRFVSQENMDNYLRALDINVILRKVVCLLKPDKEIIHTGDHMHIRTVTSLRDYVMDFDLGVQFEEDLGPVDGRKCQ
;
A
#
# COMPACT_ATOMS: atom_id res chain seq x y z
N MET A 1 -17.25 7.99 18.05
CA MET A 1 -15.78 7.87 18.01
C MET A 1 -15.41 7.26 16.67
N PRO A 2 -14.44 7.83 15.94
CA PRO A 2 -13.89 7.15 14.77
C PRO A 2 -13.26 5.81 15.19
N PRO A 3 -13.27 4.80 14.31
CA PRO A 3 -12.70 3.49 14.63
C PRO A 3 -11.18 3.56 14.78
N ASN A 4 -10.63 2.86 15.76
CA ASN A 4 -9.20 2.58 15.80
C ASN A 4 -8.92 1.43 14.82
N LEU A 5 -8.02 1.68 13.86
CA LEU A 5 -7.67 0.73 12.79
C LEU A 5 -6.43 -0.11 13.13
N THR A 6 -5.91 -0.02 14.35
CA THR A 6 -4.72 -0.76 14.78
C THR A 6 -4.97 -2.26 14.70
N GLY A 7 -4.10 -2.99 14.01
CA GLY A 7 -4.21 -4.43 13.88
C GLY A 7 -3.33 -5.02 12.78
N TYR A 8 -3.38 -6.35 12.69
CA TYR A 8 -2.77 -7.13 11.62
C TYR A 8 -3.87 -7.80 10.80
N TYR A 9 -3.87 -7.55 9.49
CA TYR A 9 -4.90 -7.96 8.56
C TYR A 9 -4.30 -8.88 7.51
N ARG A 10 -4.77 -10.12 7.49
CA ARG A 10 -4.29 -11.13 6.55
C ARG A 10 -5.02 -11.03 5.22
N PHE A 11 -4.28 -11.20 4.13
CA PHE A 11 -4.83 -11.24 2.78
C PHE A 11 -5.96 -12.28 2.66
N VAL A 12 -7.07 -11.88 2.03
CA VAL A 12 -8.21 -12.77 1.72
C VAL A 12 -8.34 -12.96 0.22
N SER A 13 -8.53 -11.86 -0.52
CA SER A 13 -8.70 -11.86 -1.97
C SER A 13 -8.28 -10.52 -2.56
N GLN A 14 -8.09 -10.48 -3.88
CA GLN A 14 -7.93 -9.26 -4.66
C GLN A 14 -8.66 -9.41 -5.99
N GLU A 15 -9.19 -8.30 -6.50
CA GLU A 15 -9.90 -8.25 -7.77
C GLU A 15 -9.31 -7.13 -8.64
N ASN A 16 -9.22 -7.36 -9.95
CA ASN A 16 -8.83 -6.36 -10.95
C ASN A 16 -7.41 -5.75 -10.80
N MET A 17 -6.51 -6.37 -10.02
CA MET A 17 -5.17 -5.85 -9.71
C MET A 17 -4.30 -5.59 -10.95
N ASP A 18 -4.29 -6.48 -11.96
CA ASP A 18 -3.48 -6.28 -13.16
C ASP A 18 -3.92 -5.04 -13.96
N ASN A 19 -5.22 -4.77 -14.02
CA ASN A 19 -5.73 -3.60 -14.73
C ASN A 19 -5.41 -2.31 -13.98
N TYR A 20 -5.48 -2.31 -12.64
CA TYR A 20 -5.02 -1.18 -11.81
C TYR A 20 -3.54 -0.87 -12.06
N LEU A 21 -2.67 -1.88 -11.95
CA LEU A 21 -1.24 -1.70 -12.17
C LEU A 21 -0.92 -1.31 -13.61
N ARG A 22 -1.73 -1.76 -14.59
CA ARG A 22 -1.58 -1.35 -16.00
C ARG A 22 -1.89 0.12 -16.19
N ALA A 23 -2.92 0.65 -15.53
CA ALA A 23 -3.27 2.06 -15.59
C ALA A 23 -2.18 2.97 -14.98
N LEU A 24 -1.31 2.41 -14.12
CA LEU A 24 -0.12 3.08 -13.60
C LEU A 24 1.12 2.94 -14.49
N ASP A 25 0.98 2.41 -15.72
CA ASP A 25 2.08 2.13 -16.65
C ASP A 25 3.14 1.14 -16.13
N ILE A 26 2.81 0.32 -15.13
CA ILE A 26 3.72 -0.70 -14.62
C ILE A 26 3.92 -1.78 -15.68
N ASN A 27 5.18 -2.16 -15.95
CA ASN A 27 5.50 -3.13 -16.99
C ASN A 27 4.88 -4.52 -16.74
N VAL A 28 4.56 -5.25 -17.81
CA VAL A 28 3.82 -6.53 -17.77
C VAL A 28 4.44 -7.57 -16.84
N ILE A 29 5.78 -7.66 -16.80
CA ILE A 29 6.48 -8.67 -15.99
C ILE A 29 6.27 -8.36 -14.51
N LEU A 30 6.50 -7.11 -14.09
CA LEU A 30 6.31 -6.68 -12.71
C LEU A 30 4.85 -6.85 -12.28
N ARG A 31 3.87 -6.50 -13.13
CA ARG A 31 2.44 -6.69 -12.79
C ARG A 31 2.10 -8.14 -12.52
N LYS A 32 2.58 -9.07 -13.35
CA LYS A 32 2.35 -10.51 -13.13
C LYS A 32 2.91 -10.99 -11.80
N VAL A 33 4.10 -10.51 -11.43
CA VAL A 33 4.72 -10.84 -10.12
C VAL A 33 3.88 -10.29 -8.97
N VAL A 34 3.48 -9.02 -9.03
CA VAL A 34 2.66 -8.37 -7.99
C VAL A 34 1.29 -9.05 -7.84
N CYS A 35 0.64 -9.44 -8.93
CA CYS A 35 -0.63 -10.16 -8.91
C CYS A 35 -0.57 -11.56 -8.28
N LEU A 36 0.63 -12.14 -8.11
CA LEU A 36 0.83 -13.41 -7.40
C LEU A 36 1.05 -13.22 -5.89
N LEU A 37 1.32 -11.99 -5.46
CA LEU A 37 1.51 -11.67 -4.04
C LEU A 37 0.18 -11.73 -3.29
N LYS A 38 0.30 -12.01 -2.00
CA LYS A 38 -0.81 -12.00 -1.03
C LYS A 38 -0.44 -11.03 0.09
N PRO A 39 -0.51 -9.71 -0.16
CA PRO A 39 -0.03 -8.72 0.79
C PRO A 39 -0.90 -8.69 2.05
N ASP A 40 -0.26 -8.79 3.21
CA ASP A 40 -0.90 -8.51 4.50
C ASP A 40 -0.78 -7.00 4.81
N LYS A 41 -1.56 -6.51 5.77
CA LYS A 41 -1.46 -5.13 6.27
C LYS A 41 -1.23 -5.14 7.78
N GLU A 42 -0.23 -4.41 8.24
CA GLU A 42 -0.11 -4.02 9.65
C GLU A 42 -0.38 -2.52 9.76
N ILE A 43 -1.26 -2.14 10.68
CA ILE A 43 -1.67 -0.75 10.89
C ILE A 43 -1.44 -0.40 12.35
N ILE A 44 -0.82 0.76 12.59
CA ILE A 44 -0.76 1.43 13.88
C ILE A 44 -1.48 2.78 13.70
N HIS A 45 -2.56 2.99 14.46
CA HIS A 45 -3.40 4.18 14.38
C HIS A 45 -3.46 4.86 15.75
N THR A 46 -2.78 6.01 15.88
CA THR A 46 -2.64 6.77 17.14
C THR A 46 -3.11 8.20 16.96
N GLY A 47 -4.33 8.50 17.41
CA GLY A 47 -4.92 9.82 17.17
C GLY A 47 -5.06 10.07 15.67
N ASP A 48 -4.46 11.14 15.16
CA ASP A 48 -4.45 11.46 13.73
C ASP A 48 -3.25 10.85 12.98
N HIS A 49 -2.31 10.22 13.68
CA HIS A 49 -1.13 9.62 13.07
C HIS A 49 -1.40 8.18 12.62
N MET A 50 -1.06 7.88 11.37
CA MET A 50 -1.24 6.58 10.74
C MET A 50 0.08 6.04 10.20
N HIS A 51 0.42 4.82 10.64
CA HIS A 51 1.50 4.04 10.08
C HIS A 51 0.94 2.74 9.50
N ILE A 52 0.97 2.59 8.17
CA ILE A 52 0.48 1.42 7.44
C ILE A 52 1.65 0.72 6.76
N ARG A 53 1.92 -0.53 7.15
CA ARG A 53 2.85 -1.40 6.46
C ARG A 53 2.10 -2.41 5.60
N THR A 54 2.34 -2.37 4.29
CA THR A 54 1.96 -3.42 3.35
C THR A 54 3.06 -4.45 3.32
N VAL A 55 2.79 -5.63 3.89
CA VAL A 55 3.78 -6.70 4.07
C VAL A 55 3.72 -7.65 2.89
N THR A 56 4.83 -7.85 2.20
CA THR A 56 4.91 -8.81 1.08
C THR A 56 6.16 -9.69 1.17
N SER A 57 6.20 -10.77 0.39
CA SER A 57 7.38 -11.64 0.33
C SER A 57 8.57 -11.04 -0.45
N LEU A 58 8.36 -9.95 -1.19
CA LEU A 58 9.40 -9.31 -2.00
C LEU A 58 9.96 -8.07 -1.31
N ARG A 59 9.08 -7.12 -0.98
CA ARG A 59 9.42 -5.86 -0.34
C ARG A 59 8.20 -5.27 0.34
N ASP A 60 8.40 -4.76 1.54
CA ASP A 60 7.35 -4.02 2.24
C ASP A 60 7.23 -2.59 1.70
N TYR A 61 6.00 -2.10 1.68
CA TYR A 61 5.70 -0.70 1.38
C TYR A 61 5.09 -0.04 2.63
N VAL A 62 5.67 1.08 3.06
CA VAL A 62 5.30 1.76 4.29
C VAL A 62 4.70 3.12 3.94
N MET A 63 3.53 3.41 4.49
CA MET A 63 2.93 4.74 4.53
C MET A 63 2.97 5.23 5.97
N ASP A 64 3.42 6.46 6.17
CA ASP A 64 3.59 7.08 7.49
C ASP A 64 3.19 8.55 7.37
N PHE A 65 2.03 8.91 7.91
CA PHE A 65 1.41 10.21 7.66
C PHE A 65 0.43 10.62 8.75
N ASP A 66 0.12 11.91 8.80
CA ASP A 66 -0.92 12.49 9.65
C ASP A 66 -2.18 12.79 8.84
N LEU A 67 -3.35 12.45 9.40
CA LEU A 67 -4.64 12.73 8.77
C LEU A 67 -4.85 14.25 8.61
N GLY A 68 -5.26 14.66 7.40
CA GLY A 68 -5.52 16.06 7.08
C GLY A 68 -4.26 16.90 6.79
N VAL A 69 -3.07 16.30 6.81
CA VAL A 69 -1.81 16.95 6.46
C VAL A 69 -1.33 16.42 5.11
N GLN A 70 -1.16 17.32 4.13
CA GLN A 70 -0.55 16.96 2.85
C GLN A 70 0.92 16.59 3.04
N PHE A 71 1.38 15.55 2.35
CA PHE A 71 2.76 15.10 2.37
C PHE A 71 3.18 14.62 0.99
N GLU A 72 4.50 14.59 0.73
CA GLU A 72 5.02 13.96 -0.48
C GLU A 72 5.11 12.44 -0.26
N GLU A 73 4.36 11.67 -1.04
CA GLU A 73 4.45 10.21 -1.05
C GLU A 73 5.45 9.75 -2.11
N ASP A 74 6.51 9.06 -1.69
CA ASP A 74 7.49 8.45 -2.59
C ASP A 74 7.05 7.04 -3.04
N LEU A 75 6.47 6.98 -4.23
CA LEU A 75 6.05 5.76 -4.90
C LEU A 75 7.15 5.17 -5.81
N GLY A 76 8.40 5.62 -5.65
CA GLY A 76 9.58 5.07 -6.30
C GLY A 76 9.65 3.53 -6.29
N PRO A 77 9.38 2.85 -5.15
CA PRO A 77 9.36 1.39 -5.06
C PRO A 77 8.20 0.70 -5.80
N VAL A 78 7.15 1.44 -6.16
CA VAL A 78 5.90 0.92 -6.74
C VAL A 78 5.88 1.18 -8.25
N ASP A 79 5.92 2.45 -8.64
CA ASP A 79 5.74 2.89 -10.03
C ASP A 79 6.75 3.97 -10.48
N GLY A 80 7.65 4.40 -9.60
CA GLY A 80 8.69 5.37 -9.92
C GLY A 80 8.27 6.83 -9.76
N ARG A 81 7.05 7.11 -9.26
CA ARG A 81 6.51 8.47 -9.16
C ARG A 81 6.61 9.03 -7.73
N LYS A 82 6.30 10.32 -7.63
CA LYS A 82 6.05 11.02 -6.36
C LYS A 82 4.70 11.72 -6.45
N CYS A 83 3.91 11.67 -5.38
CA CYS A 83 2.59 12.27 -5.29
C CYS A 83 2.52 13.29 -4.13
N GLN A 84 1.54 14.18 -4.19
CA GLN A 84 1.18 15.17 -3.17
C GLN A 84 -0.28 14.97 -2.77
#